data_AF-A0A2V8IAI2-F1
#
_entry.id   AF-A0A2V8IAI2-F1
#
_cell.length_a   1.000
_cell.length_b   1.000
_cell.length_c   1.000
_cell.angle_alpha   90.00
_cell.angle_beta   90.00
_cell.angle_gamma   90.00
#
_symmetry.space_group_name_H-M   'P 1'
#
loop_
_entity.id
_entity.type
_entity.pdbx_description
1 polymer ?
#
loop_
_entity_poly.entity_id
_entity_poly.type
_entity_poly.pdbx_seq_one_letter_code
_entity_poly.pdbx_strand_id
1 'polypeptide(L)'
;MEFTHFPELNKSNISQYVIHDGLENYLEGLSRGRGVIFMTAHFGAWELSSFAHAVYGFPLKFIVRPIDNPRIEQLISSYRTLSGNIPIERRRAGRDILKALKQNEAVGILFDQNTTRNEGVFADFFGIPAATTPSIALFALRAG
;
A
#
# COMPACT_ATOMS: atom_id res chain seq x y z
N MET A 1 2.07 19.92 2.92
CA MET A 1 1.58 18.53 2.70
C MET A 1 2.81 17.65 2.71
N GLU A 2 2.84 16.55 3.47
CA GLU A 2 4.07 15.75 3.65
C GLU A 2 4.72 15.30 2.33
N PHE A 3 3.92 14.90 1.34
CA PHE A 3 4.45 14.42 0.07
C PHE A 3 5.30 15.46 -0.67
N THR A 4 5.12 16.78 -0.43
CA THR A 4 5.93 17.81 -1.09
C THR A 4 7.41 17.74 -0.69
N HIS A 5 7.73 17.10 0.43
CA HIS A 5 9.11 16.89 0.90
C HIS A 5 9.75 15.61 0.36
N PHE A 6 9.00 14.73 -0.32
CA PHE A 6 9.54 13.46 -0.82
C PHE A 6 10.80 13.61 -1.70
N PRO A 7 10.93 14.63 -2.57
CA PRO A 7 12.16 14.82 -3.34
C PRO A 7 13.43 15.05 -2.49
N GLU A 8 13.27 15.52 -1.25
CA GLU A 8 14.38 15.80 -0.32
C GLU A 8 14.71 14.58 0.55
N LEU A 9 13.80 13.60 0.65
CA LEU A 9 13.93 12.44 1.51
C LEU A 9 14.69 11.30 0.81
N ASN A 10 15.71 10.78 1.48
CA ASN A 10 16.58 9.74 0.97
C ASN A 10 17.22 8.92 2.13
N LYS A 11 18.04 7.93 1.78
CA LYS A 11 18.65 7.02 2.77
C LYS A 11 19.45 7.72 3.86
N SER A 12 20.02 8.90 3.58
CA SER A 12 20.86 9.62 4.55
C SER A 12 20.05 10.39 5.61
N ASN A 13 18.80 10.76 5.33
CA ASN A 13 18.02 11.63 6.21
C ASN A 13 16.66 11.07 6.65
N ILE A 14 16.15 10.00 6.02
CA ILE A 14 14.81 9.47 6.33
C ILE A 14 14.62 9.07 7.79
N SER A 15 15.70 8.60 8.45
CA SER A 15 15.70 8.19 9.87
C SER A 15 15.48 9.34 10.85
N GLN A 16 15.60 10.60 10.41
CA GLN A 16 15.27 11.77 11.22
C GLN A 16 13.76 11.99 11.32
N TYR A 17 12.98 11.41 10.41
CA TYR A 17 11.53 11.63 10.28
C TYR A 17 10.73 10.37 10.57
N VAL A 18 11.25 9.20 10.20
CA VAL A 18 10.54 7.93 10.30
C VAL A 18 11.39 6.93 11.06
N ILE A 19 10.77 6.24 12.02
CA ILE A 19 11.35 5.07 12.67
C ILE A 19 10.64 3.84 12.09
N HIS A 20 11.42 2.85 11.69
CA HIS A 20 10.89 1.62 11.10
C HIS A 20 10.72 0.54 12.19
N ASP A 21 9.69 0.71 13.01
CA ASP A 21 9.33 -0.26 14.06
C ASP A 21 8.60 -1.47 13.47
N GLY A 22 8.93 -2.68 13.93
CA GLY A 22 8.34 -3.92 13.46
C GLY A 22 8.83 -4.44 12.10
N LEU A 23 9.96 -3.95 11.58
CA LEU A 23 10.55 -4.38 10.30
C LEU A 23 10.80 -5.90 10.25
N GLU A 24 11.12 -6.51 11.38
CA GLU A 24 11.30 -7.96 11.51
C GLU A 24 10.07 -8.76 11.07
N ASN A 25 8.85 -8.24 11.27
CA ASN A 25 7.62 -8.90 10.81
C ASN A 25 7.53 -8.93 9.28
N TYR A 26 7.95 -7.84 8.64
CA TYR A 26 8.03 -7.77 7.18
C TYR A 26 9.09 -8.73 6.63
N LEU A 27 10.28 -8.75 7.24
CA LEU A 27 11.36 -9.65 6.84
C LEU A 27 10.97 -11.12 7.03
N GLU A 28 10.31 -11.45 8.15
CA GLU A 28 9.77 -12.79 8.37
C GLU A 28 8.72 -13.14 7.32
N GLY A 29 7.77 -12.24 7.03
CA GLY A 29 6.76 -12.43 5.98
C GLY A 29 7.40 -12.73 4.61
N LEU A 30 8.39 -11.92 4.21
CA LEU A 30 9.14 -12.15 2.97
C LEU A 30 9.89 -13.49 2.96
N SER A 31 10.45 -13.91 4.10
CA SER A 31 11.20 -15.17 4.19
C SER A 31 10.34 -16.40 3.88
N ARG A 32 9.01 -16.30 4.02
CA ARG A 32 8.04 -17.36 3.71
C ARG A 32 7.83 -17.56 2.20
N GLY A 33 8.32 -16.64 1.36
CA GLY A 33 8.28 -16.79 -0.10
C GLY A 33 6.91 -16.58 -0.75
N ARG A 34 5.98 -15.91 -0.06
CA ARG A 34 4.58 -15.71 -0.51
C ARG A 34 4.19 -14.24 -0.69
N GLY A 35 5.16 -13.34 -0.59
CA GLY A 35 4.97 -11.90 -0.60
C GLY A 35 4.41 -11.37 0.72
N VAL A 36 4.21 -10.06 0.77
CA VAL A 36 3.66 -9.39 1.96
C VAL A 36 2.53 -8.46 1.55
N ILE A 37 1.41 -8.51 2.27
CA ILE A 37 0.33 -7.52 2.15
C ILE A 37 0.44 -6.57 3.34
N PHE A 38 0.73 -5.30 3.08
CA PHE A 38 0.53 -4.22 4.04
C PHE A 38 -0.93 -3.78 3.99
N MET A 39 -1.65 -4.00 5.09
CA MET A 39 -3.00 -3.50 5.29
C MET A 39 -2.96 -2.26 6.17
N THR A 40 -3.48 -1.15 5.68
CA THR A 40 -3.59 0.10 6.45
C THR A 40 -4.87 0.86 6.09
N ALA A 41 -5.02 2.06 6.64
CA ALA A 41 -6.15 2.97 6.44
C ALA A 41 -5.67 4.34 5.99
N HIS A 42 -6.58 5.23 5.58
CA HIS A 42 -6.28 6.65 5.34
C HIS A 42 -6.07 7.37 6.68
N PHE A 43 -5.05 6.96 7.42
CA PHE A 43 -4.75 7.41 8.78
C PHE A 43 -3.28 7.80 8.90
N GLY A 44 -3.03 8.95 9.54
CA GLY A 44 -1.68 9.49 9.71
C GLY A 44 -0.95 9.75 8.38
N ALA A 45 0.37 9.61 8.43
CA ALA A 45 1.30 9.87 7.34
C ALA A 45 1.47 8.65 6.40
N TRP A 46 0.36 8.05 5.93
CA TRP A 46 0.39 6.79 5.19
C TRP A 46 1.19 6.86 3.88
N GLU A 47 1.18 8.01 3.19
CA GLU A 47 2.03 8.22 2.01
C GLU A 47 3.51 8.18 2.40
N LEU A 48 3.90 8.89 3.47
CA LEU A 48 5.26 8.91 3.97
C LEU A 48 5.73 7.53 4.44
N SER A 49 4.85 6.73 5.07
CA SER A 49 5.17 5.36 5.48
C SER A 49 5.58 4.49 4.29
N SER A 50 4.77 4.48 3.23
CA SER A 50 5.09 3.72 2.00
C SER A 50 6.35 4.23 1.31
N PHE A 51 6.57 5.55 1.30
CA PHE A 51 7.74 6.17 0.72
C PHE A 51 9.01 5.81 1.50
N ALA A 52 8.98 5.95 2.82
CA ALA A 52 10.08 5.67 3.72
C ALA A 52 10.47 4.19 3.68
N HIS A 53 9.50 3.27 3.68
CA HIS A 53 9.75 1.83 3.55
C HIS A 53 10.58 1.51 2.31
N ALA A 54 10.24 2.12 1.18
CA ALA A 54 10.99 2.00 -0.07
C ALA A 54 12.38 2.65 0.00
N VAL A 55 12.50 3.83 0.61
CA VAL A 55 13.81 4.47 0.85
C VAL A 55 14.71 3.59 1.72
N TYR A 56 14.16 2.89 2.72
CA TYR A 56 14.89 1.91 3.53
C TYR A 56 15.33 0.67 2.75
N GLY A 57 14.96 0.54 1.48
CA GLY A 57 15.40 -0.53 0.57
C GLY A 57 14.31 -1.55 0.24
N PHE A 58 13.07 -1.29 0.63
CA PHE A 58 11.96 -2.23 0.49
C PHE A 58 10.83 -1.62 -0.35
N PRO A 59 11.01 -1.44 -1.66
CA PRO A 59 9.95 -0.90 -2.51
C PRO A 59 8.75 -1.83 -2.54
N LEU A 60 7.55 -1.25 -2.63
CA LEU A 60 6.30 -1.99 -2.69
C LEU A 60 5.43 -1.55 -3.87
N LYS A 61 4.44 -2.37 -4.17
CA LYS A 61 3.37 -2.01 -5.11
C LYS A 61 2.16 -1.48 -4.35
N PHE A 62 1.51 -0.42 -4.81
CA PHE A 62 0.38 0.17 -4.09
C PHE A 62 -0.81 0.40 -5.02
N ILE A 63 -2.03 0.19 -4.51
CA ILE A 63 -3.24 0.33 -5.32
C ILE A 63 -3.63 1.80 -5.42
N VAL A 64 -3.89 2.26 -6.65
CA VAL A 64 -4.35 3.64 -6.91
C VAL A 64 -5.58 3.68 -7.80
N ARG A 65 -6.40 4.70 -7.61
CA ARG A 65 -7.29 5.23 -8.64
C ARG A 65 -6.59 6.46 -9.24
N PRO A 66 -6.36 6.51 -10.57
CA PRO A 66 -5.84 7.69 -11.22
C PRO A 66 -6.72 8.91 -10.95
N ILE A 67 -6.08 10.05 -10.73
CA ILE A 67 -6.74 11.34 -10.55
C ILE A 67 -7.24 11.83 -11.91
N ASP A 68 -8.46 12.36 -11.94
CA ASP A 68 -9.14 12.71 -13.19
C ASP A 68 -8.40 13.81 -13.99
N ASN A 69 -7.66 14.69 -13.30
CA ASN A 69 -6.81 15.69 -13.95
C ASN A 69 -5.43 15.09 -14.29
N PRO A 70 -5.07 14.95 -15.58
CA PRO A 70 -3.84 14.26 -16.00
C PRO A 70 -2.55 14.96 -15.56
N ARG A 71 -2.55 16.29 -15.42
CA ARG A 71 -1.35 17.03 -14.96
C ARG A 71 -1.10 16.79 -13.47
N ILE A 72 -2.19 16.75 -12.69
CA ILE A 72 -2.13 16.46 -11.26
C ILE A 72 -1.75 14.99 -11.04
N GLU A 73 -2.33 14.07 -11.82
CA GLU A 73 -1.97 12.66 -11.79
C GLU A 73 -0.47 12.46 -12.08
N GLN A 74 0.05 13.09 -13.13
CA GLN A 74 1.46 13.00 -13.48
C GLN A 74 2.36 13.52 -12.34
N LEU A 75 2.00 14.66 -11.75
CA LEU A 75 2.74 15.23 -10.62
C LEU A 75 2.74 14.27 -9.42
N ILE A 76 1.57 13.84 -8.96
CA ILE A 76 1.43 12.99 -7.76
C ILE A 76 2.07 11.61 -7.99
N SER A 77 1.86 11.02 -9.16
CA SER A 77 2.46 9.74 -9.53
C SER A 77 3.98 9.82 -9.55
N SER A 78 4.56 10.92 -10.06
CA SER A 78 6.02 11.10 -10.02
C SER A 78 6.54 11.12 -8.59
N TYR A 79 5.86 11.76 -7.64
CA TYR A 79 6.29 11.83 -6.24
C TYR A 79 6.16 10.49 -5.53
N ARG A 80 5.03 9.78 -5.74
CA ARG A 80 4.80 8.46 -5.14
C ARG A 80 5.76 7.38 -5.65
N THR A 81 6.37 7.57 -6.81
CA THR A 81 7.29 6.60 -7.44
C THR A 81 8.77 6.95 -7.27
N LEU A 82 9.10 8.15 -6.75
CA LEU A 82 10.49 8.60 -6.52
C LEU A 82 11.33 7.61 -5.70
N SER A 83 10.73 6.90 -4.75
CA SER A 83 11.42 5.92 -3.90
C SER A 83 11.51 4.51 -4.50
N GLY A 84 10.99 4.30 -5.71
CA GLY A 84 10.94 2.99 -6.38
C GLY A 84 9.64 2.21 -6.17
N ASN A 85 8.66 2.79 -5.47
CA ASN A 85 7.31 2.21 -5.39
C ASN A 85 6.63 2.18 -6.76
N ILE A 86 5.74 1.22 -6.98
CA ILE A 86 5.08 1.00 -8.27
C ILE A 86 3.55 1.03 -8.10
N PRO A 87 2.81 1.91 -8.80
CA PRO A 87 1.36 1.93 -8.72
C PRO A 87 0.74 0.73 -9.45
N ILE A 88 -0.34 0.19 -8.88
CA ILE A 88 -1.25 -0.76 -9.51
C ILE A 88 -2.60 -0.07 -9.68
N GLU A 89 -3.09 0.01 -10.92
CA GLU A 89 -4.40 0.61 -11.18
C GLU A 89 -5.54 -0.28 -10.68
N ARG A 90 -6.46 0.29 -9.88
CA ARG A 90 -7.58 -0.42 -9.24
C ARG A 90 -8.40 -1.29 -10.19
N ARG A 91 -8.63 -0.86 -11.45
CA ARG A 91 -9.48 -1.57 -12.41
C ARG A 91 -9.00 -2.99 -12.76
N ARG A 92 -7.71 -3.28 -12.63
CA ARG A 92 -7.12 -4.60 -12.92
C ARG A 92 -6.29 -5.15 -11.76
N ALA A 93 -6.42 -4.54 -10.59
CA ALA A 93 -5.52 -4.75 -9.47
C ALA A 93 -5.48 -6.21 -9.00
N GLY A 94 -6.59 -6.95 -9.02
CA GLY A 94 -6.60 -8.32 -8.50
C GLY A 94 -5.59 -9.27 -9.14
N ARG A 95 -5.41 -9.19 -10.47
CA ARG A 95 -4.42 -10.03 -11.18
C ARG A 95 -2.99 -9.61 -10.86
N ASP A 96 -2.75 -8.30 -10.82
CA ASP A 96 -1.42 -7.74 -10.61
C ASP A 96 -0.95 -7.91 -9.17
N ILE A 97 -1.87 -7.81 -8.20
CA ILE A 97 -1.62 -8.12 -6.78
C ILE A 97 -1.24 -9.59 -6.63
N LEU A 98 -2.06 -10.52 -7.15
CA LEU A 98 -1.75 -11.95 -7.06
C LEU A 98 -0.44 -12.30 -7.75
N LYS A 99 -0.12 -11.64 -8.86
CA LYS A 99 1.18 -11.81 -9.53
C LYS A 99 2.32 -11.33 -8.64
N ALA A 100 2.20 -10.14 -8.05
CA ALA A 100 3.21 -9.57 -7.16
C ALA A 100 3.49 -10.48 -5.96
N LEU A 101 2.43 -10.94 -5.28
CA LEU A 101 2.55 -11.84 -4.12
C LEU A 101 3.24 -13.17 -4.51
N LYS A 102 2.88 -13.75 -5.65
CA LYS A 102 3.57 -14.96 -6.19
C LYS A 102 5.04 -14.72 -6.54
N GLN A 103 5.43 -13.48 -6.81
CA GLN A 103 6.82 -13.08 -7.05
C GLN A 103 7.57 -12.73 -5.75
N ASN A 104 6.97 -13.01 -4.59
CA ASN A 104 7.46 -12.64 -3.27
C ASN A 104 7.66 -11.13 -3.08
N GLU A 105 6.82 -10.32 -3.72
CA GLU A 105 6.85 -8.86 -3.60
C GLU A 105 5.84 -8.36 -2.54
N ALA A 106 6.02 -7.10 -2.13
CA ALA A 106 5.15 -6.43 -1.18
C ALA A 106 4.05 -5.61 -1.88
N VAL A 107 2.84 -5.64 -1.31
CA VAL A 107 1.68 -4.87 -1.79
C VAL A 107 1.06 -4.07 -0.65
N GLY A 108 0.93 -2.75 -0.80
CA GLY A 108 0.22 -1.85 0.11
C GLY A 108 -1.21 -1.58 -0.30
N ILE A 109 -2.15 -1.75 0.64
CA ILE A 109 -3.59 -1.59 0.42
C ILE A 109 -4.21 -0.75 1.54
N LEU A 110 -4.89 0.34 1.15
CA LEU A 110 -5.79 1.11 2.00
C LEU A 110 -7.17 0.45 2.01
N PHE A 111 -7.65 0.03 3.18
CA PHE A 111 -8.78 -0.89 3.32
C PHE A 111 -10.01 -0.33 4.05
N ASP A 112 -9.98 0.96 4.39
CA ASP A 112 -10.99 1.66 5.19
C ASP A 112 -12.10 2.33 4.34
N GLN A 113 -12.10 2.13 3.02
CA GLN A 113 -13.14 2.69 2.15
C GLN A 113 -14.36 1.78 2.02
N ASN A 114 -15.53 2.41 1.98
CA ASN A 114 -16.79 1.74 1.67
C ASN A 114 -16.74 1.14 0.25
N THR A 115 -17.48 0.05 0.06
CA THR A 115 -17.62 -0.63 -1.22
C THR A 115 -19.09 -0.70 -1.65
N THR A 116 -19.33 -1.01 -2.93
CA THR A 116 -20.70 -1.14 -3.42
C THR A 116 -21.38 -2.34 -2.75
N ARG A 117 -22.71 -2.28 -2.56
CA ARG A 117 -23.48 -3.34 -1.88
C ARG A 117 -23.26 -4.74 -2.46
N ASN A 118 -23.00 -4.84 -3.77
CA ASN A 118 -22.83 -6.11 -4.46
C ASN A 118 -21.42 -6.72 -4.28
N GLU A 119 -20.46 -5.93 -3.77
CA GLU A 119 -19.07 -6.32 -3.58
C GLU A 119 -18.65 -6.29 -2.10
N GLY A 120 -19.60 -5.93 -1.22
CA GLY A 120 -19.35 -5.68 0.19
C GLY A 120 -19.79 -6.79 1.11
N VAL A 121 -18.99 -7.01 2.15
CA VAL A 121 -19.37 -7.76 3.34
C VAL A 121 -19.56 -6.78 4.49
N PHE A 122 -20.46 -7.09 5.41
CA PHE A 122 -20.60 -6.31 6.64
C PHE A 122 -19.71 -6.91 7.73
N ALA A 123 -18.86 -6.08 8.31
CA ALA A 123 -18.04 -6.41 9.47
C ALA A 123 -18.19 -5.31 10.51
N ASP A 124 -18.08 -5.68 11.79
CA ASP A 124 -18.20 -4.70 12.87
C ASP A 124 -16.98 -3.79 12.89
N PHE A 125 -17.22 -2.48 12.79
CA PHE A 125 -16.22 -1.44 12.94
C PHE A 125 -16.64 -0.53 14.09
N PHE A 126 -15.86 -0.52 15.17
CA PHE A 126 -16.22 0.12 16.43
C PHE A 126 -17.60 -0.30 16.97
N GLY A 127 -17.95 -1.59 16.79
CA GLY A 127 -19.23 -2.15 17.24
C GLY A 127 -20.43 -1.81 16.35
N ILE A 128 -20.21 -1.16 15.21
CA ILE A 128 -21.24 -0.80 14.24
C ILE A 128 -21.00 -1.59 12.94
N PRO A 129 -21.99 -2.34 12.42
CA PRO A 129 -21.86 -3.01 11.14
C PRO A 129 -21.56 -2.02 10.00
N ALA A 130 -20.40 -2.17 9.38
CA ALA A 130 -19.95 -1.34 8.27
C ALA A 130 -19.63 -2.19 7.04
N ALA A 131 -19.98 -1.69 5.86
CA ALA A 131 -19.67 -2.36 4.61
C ALA A 131 -18.17 -2.20 4.26
N THR A 132 -17.51 -3.31 3.97
CA THR A 132 -16.11 -3.40 3.56
C THR A 132 -15.92 -4.46 2.48
N THR A 133 -14.73 -4.55 1.87
CA THR A 133 -14.43 -5.51 0.80
C THR A 133 -13.76 -6.77 1.34
N PRO A 134 -14.11 -8.00 0.91
CA PRO A 134 -13.41 -9.21 1.36
C PRO A 134 -12.02 -9.38 0.72
N SER A 135 -11.58 -8.42 -0.10
CA SER A 135 -10.47 -8.59 -1.04
C SER A 135 -9.13 -8.94 -0.38
N ILE A 136 -8.76 -8.31 0.73
CA ILE A 136 -7.48 -8.61 1.41
C ILE A 136 -7.46 -10.07 1.90
N ALA A 137 -8.53 -10.52 2.54
CA ALA A 137 -8.66 -11.90 2.98
C ALA A 137 -8.59 -12.88 1.80
N LEU A 138 -9.27 -12.55 0.69
CA LEU A 138 -9.23 -13.37 -0.53
C LEU A 138 -7.84 -13.41 -1.18
N PHE A 139 -7.06 -12.33 -1.12
CA PHE A 139 -5.68 -12.33 -1.63
C PHE A 139 -4.77 -13.18 -0.75
N ALA A 140 -4.85 -13.01 0.58
CA ALA A 140 -4.08 -13.82 1.52
C ALA A 140 -4.37 -15.32 1.33
N LEU A 141 -5.64 -15.73 1.28
CA LEU A 141 -6.01 -17.14 1.07
C LEU A 141 -5.53 -17.72 -0.26
N ARG A 142 -5.41 -16.90 -1.32
CA ARG A 142 -4.98 -17.36 -2.65
C ARG A 142 -3.46 -17.34 -2.84
N ALA A 143 -2.76 -16.43 -2.18
CA ALA A 143 -1.31 -16.37 -2.19
C ALA A 143 -0.68 -17.43 -1.27
N GLY A 144 -1.43 -17.88 -0.26
CA GLY A 144 -0.95 -18.74 0.83
C GLY A 144 -0.33 -17.91 1.94
#